data_AF-K1H9W5-F1
#
_entry.id   AF-K1H9W5-F1
#
_cell.length_a   1.000
_cell.length_b   1.000
_cell.length_c   1.000
_cell.angle_alpha   90.00
_cell.angle_beta   90.00
_cell.angle_gamma   90.00
#
_symmetry.space_group_name_H-M   'P 1'
#
loop_
_entity.id
_entity.type
_entity.pdbx_description
1 polymer ?
#
loop_
_entity_poly.entity_id
_entity_poly.type
_entity_poly.pdbx_seq_one_letter_code
_entity_poly.pdbx_strand_id
1 'polypeptide(L)'
;MKESISKFITEGKALLWIKTNDFQEVERAMIENLNSLENKKFYIYEKGKTINFLNNSIESGMDDLFNTLDELYPQGIRKIPVFLLIKGGIDEILKKNNLDYFREIVGTKKEAPRYNFTVIVADEENVPPQLEDMADFVDKQITDNEEAIKKYILDLAKFQKIKLVEEELKKIIKELKGTIRKYSAKKASDIESKFENMIFVQGGKHQPSFANEEKEVFDIEVCKYPTTQKMWTEVMENNPSEFKGDNKPIESITWWEALEFCNKLSEKYGLEPVYDLSKSKEGILMIKELGGQKVYPDVANF
;
A
#
# COMPACT_ATOMS: atom_id res chain seq x y z
N MET A 1 2.68 -12.41 -14.36
CA MET A 1 1.37 -11.72 -14.24
C MET A 1 0.47 -12.01 -15.44
N LYS A 2 0.87 -11.65 -16.66
CA LYS A 2 0.08 -11.92 -17.88
C LYS A 2 -0.37 -13.39 -18.01
N GLU A 3 0.56 -14.33 -17.86
CA GLU A 3 0.25 -15.76 -17.94
C GLU A 3 -0.66 -16.23 -16.80
N SER A 4 -0.48 -15.71 -15.59
CA SER A 4 -1.33 -16.01 -14.43
C SER A 4 -2.77 -15.54 -14.66
N ILE A 5 -2.95 -14.31 -15.14
CA ILE A 5 -4.26 -13.74 -15.52
C ILE A 5 -4.85 -14.54 -16.68
N SER A 6 -4.05 -14.88 -17.69
CA SER A 6 -4.47 -15.68 -18.84
C SER A 6 -5.03 -17.02 -18.39
N LYS A 7 -4.25 -17.76 -17.58
CA LYS A 7 -4.62 -19.04 -17.01
C LYS A 7 -5.91 -18.93 -16.20
N PHE A 8 -6.00 -17.94 -15.32
CA PHE A 8 -7.19 -17.70 -14.50
C PHE A 8 -8.46 -17.43 -15.35
N ILE A 9 -8.35 -16.60 -16.39
CA ILE A 9 -9.46 -16.32 -17.31
C ILE A 9 -9.85 -17.58 -18.08
N THR A 10 -8.87 -18.37 -18.57
CA THR A 10 -9.14 -19.62 -19.31
C THR A 10 -9.74 -20.72 -18.45
N GLU A 11 -9.38 -20.78 -17.17
CA GLU A 11 -9.96 -21.69 -16.19
C GLU A 11 -11.40 -21.28 -15.81
N GLY A 12 -11.85 -20.10 -16.26
CA GLY A 12 -13.21 -19.61 -16.03
C GLY A 12 -13.49 -19.42 -14.55
N LYS A 13 -12.52 -18.89 -13.79
CA LYS A 13 -12.68 -18.66 -12.35
C LYS A 13 -13.34 -17.32 -12.06
N ALA A 14 -13.80 -17.17 -10.81
CA ALA A 14 -14.68 -16.07 -10.42
C ALA A 14 -13.92 -14.86 -9.85
N LEU A 15 -12.99 -15.09 -8.92
CA LEU A 15 -12.30 -14.04 -8.18
C LEU A 15 -10.79 -14.28 -8.16
N LEU A 16 -10.03 -13.31 -8.67
CA LEU A 16 -8.56 -13.28 -8.61
C LEU A 16 -8.11 -12.09 -7.77
N TRP A 17 -7.22 -12.33 -6.82
CA TRP A 17 -6.53 -11.29 -6.07
C TRP A 17 -5.07 -11.21 -6.53
N ILE A 18 -4.64 -10.02 -6.91
CA ILE A 18 -3.28 -9.73 -7.32
C ILE A 18 -2.70 -8.72 -6.34
N LYS A 19 -1.73 -9.16 -5.55
CA LYS A 19 -0.98 -8.25 -4.70
C LYS A 19 0.05 -7.49 -5.53
N THR A 20 -0.16 -6.18 -5.72
CA THR A 20 0.73 -5.34 -6.51
C THR A 20 0.50 -3.85 -6.26
N ASN A 21 1.55 -3.06 -6.40
CA ASN A 21 1.50 -1.60 -6.45
C ASN A 21 1.50 -1.04 -7.89
N ASP A 22 1.62 -1.90 -8.92
CA ASP A 22 1.59 -1.51 -10.33
C ASP A 22 0.25 -1.88 -10.97
N PHE A 23 -0.80 -1.12 -10.63
CA PHE A 23 -2.13 -1.28 -11.20
C PHE A 23 -2.14 -1.14 -12.74
N GLN A 24 -1.20 -0.37 -13.30
CA GLN A 24 -1.03 -0.16 -14.74
C GLN A 24 -0.50 -1.42 -15.44
N GLU A 25 0.36 -2.20 -14.78
CA GLU A 25 0.76 -3.51 -15.29
C GLU A 25 -0.42 -4.49 -15.32
N VAL A 26 -1.23 -4.55 -14.26
CA VAL A 26 -2.43 -5.41 -14.22
C VAL A 26 -3.40 -5.02 -15.32
N GLU A 27 -3.67 -3.73 -15.47
CA GLU A 27 -4.53 -3.21 -16.52
C GLU A 27 -4.01 -3.58 -17.92
N ARG A 28 -2.72 -3.36 -18.21
CA ARG A 28 -2.10 -3.77 -19.48
C ARG A 28 -2.19 -5.27 -19.72
N ALA A 29 -1.86 -6.07 -18.71
CA ALA A 29 -1.95 -7.52 -18.78
C ALA A 29 -3.40 -7.99 -19.02
N MET A 30 -4.37 -7.32 -18.42
CA MET A 30 -5.80 -7.55 -18.68
C MET A 30 -6.16 -7.22 -20.12
N ILE A 31 -5.82 -6.02 -20.60
CA ILE A 31 -6.11 -5.59 -21.98
C ILE A 31 -5.51 -6.59 -22.98
N GLU A 32 -4.25 -6.98 -22.81
CA GLU A 32 -3.59 -7.92 -23.71
C GLU A 32 -4.26 -9.30 -23.72
N ASN A 33 -4.67 -9.81 -22.56
CA ASN A 33 -5.39 -11.10 -22.48
C ASN A 33 -6.79 -11.00 -23.09
N LEU A 34 -7.50 -9.92 -22.79
CA LEU A 34 -8.87 -9.70 -23.21
C LEU A 34 -8.98 -9.33 -24.69
N ASN A 35 -7.94 -8.79 -25.33
CA ASN A 35 -7.93 -8.47 -26.78
C ASN A 35 -8.25 -9.69 -27.66
N SER A 36 -7.99 -10.90 -27.19
CA SER A 36 -8.33 -12.14 -27.89
C SER A 36 -9.85 -12.44 -27.94
N LEU A 37 -10.64 -11.79 -27.08
CA LEU A 37 -12.09 -11.97 -27.00
C LEU A 37 -12.81 -10.89 -27.80
N GLU A 38 -13.45 -11.26 -28.90
CA GLU A 38 -14.17 -10.33 -29.78
C GLU A 38 -15.37 -9.65 -29.09
N ASN A 39 -16.12 -10.39 -28.26
CA ASN A 39 -17.31 -9.87 -27.58
C ASN A 39 -17.17 -10.03 -26.07
N LYS A 40 -16.93 -8.92 -25.38
CA LYS A 40 -16.70 -8.86 -23.93
C LYS A 40 -17.13 -7.49 -23.39
N LYS A 41 -17.40 -7.42 -22.10
CA LYS A 41 -17.49 -6.17 -21.35
C LYS A 41 -16.34 -6.11 -20.36
N PHE A 42 -15.67 -4.98 -20.28
CA PHE A 42 -14.58 -4.77 -19.33
C PHE A 42 -14.76 -3.43 -18.63
N TYR A 43 -14.81 -3.49 -17.31
CA TYR A 43 -15.01 -2.36 -16.43
C TYR A 43 -13.83 -2.23 -15.46
N ILE A 44 -13.47 -0.99 -15.13
CA ILE A 44 -12.44 -0.67 -14.14
C ILE A 44 -13.12 0.13 -13.04
N TYR A 45 -13.05 -0.36 -11.81
CA TYR A 45 -13.47 0.35 -10.62
C TYR A 45 -12.25 0.95 -9.90
N GLU A 46 -12.30 2.26 -9.64
CA GLU A 46 -11.27 2.98 -8.89
C GLU A 46 -11.90 4.16 -8.15
N LYS A 47 -11.77 4.19 -6.81
CA LYS A 47 -12.14 5.32 -5.93
C LYS A 47 -13.56 5.87 -6.19
N GLY A 48 -14.58 5.02 -6.09
CA GLY A 48 -15.99 5.43 -6.25
C GLY A 48 -16.40 5.73 -7.69
N LYS A 49 -15.66 5.21 -8.69
CA LYS A 49 -16.00 5.39 -10.09
C LYS A 49 -15.81 4.09 -10.85
N THR A 50 -16.80 3.77 -11.68
CA THR A 50 -16.69 2.69 -12.66
C THR A 50 -16.53 3.26 -14.05
N ILE A 51 -15.45 2.87 -14.72
CA ILE A 51 -15.13 3.26 -16.09
C ILE A 51 -15.37 2.05 -16.99
N ASN A 52 -16.15 2.24 -18.03
CA ASN A 52 -16.28 1.28 -19.10
C ASN A 52 -15.10 1.42 -20.06
N PHE A 53 -14.28 0.37 -20.15
CA PHE A 53 -13.03 0.45 -20.87
C PHE A 53 -13.22 0.61 -22.39
N LEU A 54 -14.33 0.11 -22.95
CA LEU A 54 -14.55 0.13 -24.41
C LEU A 54 -14.78 1.54 -24.96
N ASN A 55 -15.45 2.39 -24.19
CA ASN A 55 -15.83 3.74 -24.60
C ASN A 55 -15.24 4.84 -23.71
N ASN A 56 -14.45 4.45 -22.70
CA ASN A 56 -13.83 5.33 -21.72
C ASN A 56 -14.85 6.26 -21.00
N SER A 57 -16.09 5.80 -20.86
CA SER A 57 -17.15 6.54 -20.17
C SER A 57 -17.27 6.12 -18.71
N ILE A 58 -17.64 7.07 -17.86
CA ILE A 58 -18.00 6.79 -16.47
C ILE A 58 -19.45 6.31 -16.47
N GLU A 59 -19.69 5.13 -15.92
CA GLU A 59 -21.02 4.52 -15.87
C GLU A 59 -21.86 5.18 -14.78
N SER A 60 -22.96 5.81 -15.17
CA SER A 60 -23.88 6.48 -14.25
C SER A 60 -24.62 5.44 -13.40
N GLY A 61 -24.65 5.64 -12.08
CA GLY A 61 -25.29 4.71 -11.15
C GLY A 61 -24.36 3.61 -10.63
N MET A 62 -23.11 3.56 -11.09
CA MET A 62 -22.05 2.69 -10.56
C MET A 62 -21.02 3.52 -9.78
N ASP A 63 -21.55 4.34 -8.86
CA ASP A 63 -20.82 5.40 -8.15
C ASP A 63 -20.14 4.91 -6.84
N ASP A 64 -20.33 3.63 -6.50
CA ASP A 64 -19.62 2.94 -5.43
C ASP A 64 -19.51 1.44 -5.76
N LEU A 65 -18.62 0.74 -5.06
CA LEU A 65 -18.35 -0.68 -5.35
C LEU A 65 -19.61 -1.56 -5.23
N PHE A 66 -20.51 -1.24 -4.30
CA PHE A 66 -21.73 -2.02 -4.11
C PHE A 66 -22.62 -1.92 -5.33
N ASN A 67 -22.93 -0.71 -5.79
CA ASN A 67 -23.76 -0.49 -6.96
C ASN A 67 -23.11 -1.04 -8.24
N THR A 68 -21.78 -0.96 -8.35
CA THR A 68 -21.03 -1.59 -9.45
C THR A 68 -21.21 -3.11 -9.46
N LEU A 69 -21.05 -3.76 -8.31
CA LEU A 69 -21.24 -5.21 -8.19
C LEU A 69 -22.68 -5.61 -8.47
N ASP A 70 -23.65 -4.88 -7.91
CA ASP A 70 -25.09 -5.12 -8.11
C ASP A 70 -25.49 -5.06 -9.58
N GLU A 71 -25.01 -4.05 -10.32
CA GLU A 71 -25.32 -3.94 -11.75
C GLU A 71 -24.59 -4.96 -12.63
N LEU A 72 -23.35 -5.32 -12.30
CA LEU A 72 -22.57 -6.25 -13.12
C LEU A 72 -22.89 -7.72 -12.83
N TYR A 73 -23.28 -8.05 -11.61
CA TYR A 73 -23.63 -9.40 -11.19
C TYR A 73 -24.65 -10.11 -12.10
N PRO A 74 -25.84 -9.57 -12.39
CA PRO A 74 -26.82 -10.21 -13.26
C PRO A 74 -26.35 -10.29 -14.73
N GLN A 75 -25.43 -9.42 -15.14
CA GLN A 75 -24.90 -9.45 -16.50
C GLN A 75 -24.03 -10.68 -16.76
N GLY A 76 -23.44 -11.28 -15.73
CA GLY A 76 -22.72 -12.55 -15.83
C GLY A 76 -23.58 -13.72 -16.31
N ILE A 77 -24.90 -13.68 -16.14
CA ILE A 77 -25.80 -14.74 -16.64
C ILE A 77 -25.88 -14.73 -18.17
N ARG A 78 -25.54 -13.60 -18.81
CA ARG A 78 -25.60 -13.44 -20.26
C ARG A 78 -24.44 -14.16 -20.94
N LYS A 79 -24.57 -14.36 -22.25
CA LYS A 79 -23.53 -15.01 -23.09
C LYS A 79 -22.24 -14.18 -23.23
N ILE A 80 -22.29 -12.89 -22.91
CA ILE A 80 -21.15 -11.99 -23.09
C ILE A 80 -20.33 -12.00 -21.79
N PRO A 81 -19.04 -12.37 -21.83
CA PRO A 81 -18.17 -12.29 -20.66
C PRO A 81 -18.06 -10.87 -20.13
N VAL A 82 -18.18 -10.74 -18.81
CA VAL A 82 -18.07 -9.48 -18.08
C VAL A 82 -16.87 -9.58 -17.14
N PHE A 83 -15.97 -8.62 -17.27
CA PHE A 83 -14.77 -8.51 -16.45
C PHE A 83 -14.81 -7.22 -15.66
N LEU A 84 -14.55 -7.29 -14.37
CA LEU A 84 -14.37 -6.14 -13.49
C LEU A 84 -12.95 -6.16 -12.91
N LEU A 85 -12.18 -5.09 -13.14
CA LEU A 85 -10.91 -4.85 -12.47
C LEU A 85 -11.13 -3.81 -11.36
N ILE A 86 -10.93 -4.20 -10.11
CA ILE A 86 -10.98 -3.32 -8.94
C ILE A 86 -9.55 -2.91 -8.62
N LYS A 87 -9.27 -1.61 -8.59
CA LYS A 87 -7.96 -1.04 -8.25
C LYS A 87 -7.99 -0.43 -6.85
N GLY A 88 -7.36 -1.12 -5.90
CA GLY A 88 -7.29 -0.71 -4.51
C GLY A 88 -8.66 -0.69 -3.80
N GLY A 89 -8.71 0.04 -2.70
CA GLY A 89 -9.96 0.30 -1.98
C GLY A 89 -10.37 -0.84 -1.03
N ILE A 90 -9.41 -1.41 -0.31
CA ILE A 90 -9.63 -2.48 0.67
C ILE A 90 -10.78 -2.18 1.64
N ASP A 91 -10.89 -0.93 2.12
CA ASP A 91 -11.96 -0.49 3.03
C ASP A 91 -13.35 -0.67 2.43
N GLU A 92 -13.49 -0.46 1.12
CA GLU A 92 -14.73 -0.69 0.41
C GLU A 92 -15.00 -2.17 0.21
N ILE A 93 -13.99 -2.94 -0.15
CA ILE A 93 -14.08 -4.40 -0.35
C ILE A 93 -14.54 -5.08 0.95
N LEU A 94 -14.02 -4.63 2.10
CA LEU A 94 -14.33 -5.19 3.42
C LEU A 94 -15.72 -4.83 3.94
N LYS A 95 -16.46 -3.93 3.28
CA LYS A 95 -17.86 -3.66 3.63
C LYS A 95 -18.67 -4.94 3.47
N LYS A 96 -19.47 -5.26 4.50
CA LYS A 96 -20.26 -6.51 4.57
C LYS A 96 -21.02 -6.82 3.27
N ASN A 97 -21.74 -5.82 2.74
CA ASN A 97 -22.55 -5.99 1.54
C ASN A 97 -21.72 -6.35 0.30
N ASN A 98 -20.49 -5.83 0.18
CA ASN A 98 -19.59 -6.14 -0.93
C ASN A 98 -19.02 -7.55 -0.78
N LEU A 99 -18.59 -7.92 0.44
CA LEU A 99 -18.16 -9.29 0.75
C LEU A 99 -19.25 -10.32 0.44
N ASP A 100 -20.52 -9.98 0.72
CA ASP A 100 -21.66 -10.84 0.39
C ASP A 100 -21.78 -11.03 -1.14
N TYR A 101 -21.64 -9.98 -1.95
CA TYR A 101 -21.57 -10.13 -3.41
C TYR A 101 -20.39 -10.98 -3.88
N PHE A 102 -19.19 -10.78 -3.34
CA PHE A 102 -18.04 -11.62 -3.72
C PHE A 102 -18.31 -13.11 -3.47
N ARG A 103 -18.94 -13.44 -2.33
CA ARG A 103 -19.36 -14.82 -2.03
C ARG A 103 -20.40 -15.33 -3.02
N GLU A 104 -21.40 -14.51 -3.35
CA GLU A 104 -22.44 -14.88 -4.32
C GLU A 104 -21.86 -15.08 -5.73
N ILE A 105 -20.93 -14.23 -6.17
CA ILE A 105 -20.25 -14.35 -7.47
C ILE A 105 -19.49 -15.68 -7.55
N VAL A 106 -18.70 -15.99 -6.52
CA VAL A 106 -17.93 -17.24 -6.48
C VAL A 106 -18.86 -18.45 -6.37
N GLY A 107 -19.89 -18.38 -5.53
CA GLY A 107 -20.89 -19.44 -5.37
C GLY A 107 -21.63 -19.74 -6.68
N THR A 108 -22.16 -18.70 -7.32
CA THR A 108 -22.88 -18.80 -8.59
C THR A 108 -22.01 -19.37 -9.70
N LYS A 109 -20.72 -18.99 -9.77
CA LYS A 109 -19.78 -19.56 -10.74
C LYS A 109 -19.55 -21.06 -10.51
N LYS A 110 -19.45 -21.50 -9.26
CA LYS A 110 -19.30 -22.92 -8.88
C LYS A 110 -20.54 -23.74 -9.25
N GLU A 111 -21.73 -23.20 -9.01
CA GLU A 111 -23.01 -23.86 -9.30
C GLU A 111 -23.35 -23.84 -10.80
N ALA A 112 -23.06 -22.73 -11.47
CA ALA A 112 -23.35 -22.51 -12.88
C ALA A 112 -22.08 -22.09 -13.63
N PRO A 113 -21.29 -23.04 -14.16
CA PRO A 113 -20.05 -22.76 -14.88
C PRO A 113 -20.21 -21.86 -16.13
N ARG A 114 -21.45 -21.70 -16.63
CA ARG A 114 -21.79 -20.79 -17.74
C ARG A 114 -21.95 -19.33 -17.31
N TYR A 115 -21.95 -19.05 -16.01
CA TYR A 115 -21.94 -17.70 -15.49
C TYR A 115 -20.61 -17.05 -15.90
N ASN A 116 -20.63 -15.89 -16.56
CA ASN A 116 -19.48 -15.27 -17.20
C ASN A 116 -19.05 -13.95 -16.55
N PHE A 117 -19.35 -13.74 -15.26
CA PHE A 117 -18.76 -12.64 -14.52
C PHE A 117 -17.47 -13.08 -13.85
N THR A 118 -16.43 -12.27 -14.00
CA THR A 118 -15.12 -12.48 -13.41
C THR A 118 -14.62 -11.17 -12.82
N VAL A 119 -14.22 -11.22 -11.56
CA VAL A 119 -13.70 -10.08 -10.82
C VAL A 119 -12.22 -10.28 -10.53
N ILE A 120 -11.44 -9.25 -10.77
CA ILE A 120 -10.02 -9.21 -10.47
C ILE A 120 -9.79 -8.02 -9.56
N VAL A 121 -9.24 -8.28 -8.39
CA VAL A 121 -8.81 -7.26 -7.44
C VAL A 121 -7.31 -7.10 -7.57
N ALA A 122 -6.85 -5.89 -7.83
CA ALA A 122 -5.46 -5.51 -7.69
C ALA A 122 -5.38 -4.59 -6.48
N ASP A 123 -4.61 -5.00 -5.46
CA ASP A 123 -4.42 -4.22 -4.23
C ASP A 123 -2.99 -4.40 -3.72
N GLU A 124 -2.51 -3.44 -2.93
CA GLU A 124 -1.20 -3.54 -2.27
C GLU A 124 -1.24 -4.50 -1.07
N GLU A 125 -2.43 -4.69 -0.50
CA GLU A 125 -2.68 -5.57 0.62
C GLU A 125 -2.85 -7.05 0.20
N ASN A 126 -2.64 -7.93 1.17
CA ASN A 126 -2.89 -9.36 0.99
C ASN A 126 -4.41 -9.63 0.86
N VAL A 127 -4.76 -10.83 0.38
CA VAL A 127 -6.16 -11.27 0.40
C VAL A 127 -6.70 -11.19 1.83
N PRO A 128 -7.84 -10.52 2.06
CA PRO A 128 -8.41 -10.46 3.39
C PRO A 128 -8.91 -11.86 3.80
N PRO A 129 -8.86 -12.24 5.10
CA PRO A 129 -9.22 -13.59 5.57
C PRO A 129 -10.62 -14.04 5.14
N GLN A 130 -11.55 -13.10 4.97
CA GLN A 130 -12.92 -13.37 4.54
C GLN A 130 -13.02 -13.88 3.09
N LEU A 131 -11.97 -13.67 2.28
CA LEU A 131 -11.90 -14.04 0.86
C LEU A 131 -10.80 -15.08 0.56
N GLU A 132 -10.01 -15.49 1.55
CA GLU A 132 -8.81 -16.34 1.38
C GLU A 132 -9.13 -17.70 0.76
N ASP A 133 -10.24 -18.33 1.16
CA ASP A 133 -10.68 -19.64 0.64
C ASP A 133 -11.41 -19.58 -0.71
N MET A 134 -11.65 -18.38 -1.26
CA MET A 134 -12.50 -18.18 -2.43
C MET A 134 -11.84 -17.40 -3.58
N ALA A 135 -10.76 -16.69 -3.31
CA ALA A 135 -9.98 -15.99 -4.31
C ALA A 135 -8.73 -16.80 -4.68
N ASP A 136 -8.44 -16.93 -5.97
CA ASP A 136 -7.07 -17.28 -6.36
C ASP A 136 -6.16 -16.11 -6.03
N PHE A 137 -4.97 -16.41 -5.54
CA PHE A 137 -4.02 -15.39 -5.15
C PHE A 137 -2.77 -15.43 -6.02
N VAL A 138 -2.37 -14.25 -6.51
CA VAL A 138 -1.10 -14.03 -7.19
C VAL A 138 -0.34 -12.99 -6.37
N ASP A 139 0.67 -13.44 -5.63
CA ASP A 139 1.67 -12.55 -5.02
C ASP A 139 2.73 -12.22 -6.07
N LYS A 140 2.77 -10.96 -6.50
CA LYS A 140 3.88 -10.46 -7.29
C LYS A 140 4.76 -9.57 -6.43
N GLN A 141 5.63 -10.19 -5.63
CA GLN A 141 6.90 -9.55 -5.30
C GLN A 141 7.66 -9.32 -6.62
N ILE A 142 8.13 -8.09 -6.84
CA ILE A 142 8.79 -7.64 -8.08
C ILE A 142 10.04 -8.49 -8.38
N THR A 143 9.96 -9.47 -9.29
CA THR A 143 11.13 -10.28 -9.70
C THR A 143 11.45 -10.40 -11.19
N ASP A 144 10.64 -9.89 -12.14
CA ASP A 144 10.92 -10.06 -13.59
C ASP A 144 11.03 -8.75 -14.39
N ASN A 145 12.21 -8.12 -14.39
CA ASN A 145 12.54 -7.04 -15.32
C ASN A 145 13.98 -7.11 -15.89
N GLU A 146 14.78 -8.11 -15.53
CA GLU A 146 16.20 -8.13 -15.89
C GLU A 146 16.46 -8.50 -17.37
N GLU A 147 15.65 -9.38 -17.94
CA GLU A 147 15.82 -9.85 -19.33
C GLU A 147 15.36 -8.82 -20.37
N ALA A 148 14.28 -8.08 -20.08
CA ALA A 148 13.85 -6.93 -20.88
C ALA A 148 14.91 -5.81 -20.87
N ILE A 149 15.45 -5.48 -19.68
CA ILE A 149 16.52 -4.50 -19.54
C ILE A 149 17.78 -4.92 -20.30
N LYS A 150 18.16 -6.22 -20.24
CA LYS A 150 19.27 -6.77 -21.04
C LYS A 150 19.09 -6.50 -22.53
N LYS A 151 17.89 -6.76 -23.07
CA LYS A 151 17.59 -6.56 -24.49
C LYS A 151 17.73 -5.10 -24.91
N TYR A 152 17.19 -4.17 -24.12
CA TYR A 152 17.31 -2.73 -24.39
C TYR A 152 18.77 -2.24 -24.37
N ILE A 153 19.58 -2.68 -23.39
CA ILE A 153 21.00 -2.30 -23.32
C ILE A 153 21.75 -2.80 -24.56
N LEU A 154 21.49 -4.03 -24.99
CA LEU A 154 22.12 -4.61 -26.18
C LEU A 154 21.74 -3.88 -27.46
N ASP A 155 20.48 -3.49 -27.64
CA ASP A 155 20.04 -2.76 -28.82
C ASP A 155 20.60 -1.33 -28.84
N LEU A 156 20.71 -0.69 -27.69
CA LEU A 156 21.33 0.64 -27.55
C LEU A 156 22.84 0.60 -27.84
N ALA A 157 23.53 -0.45 -27.40
CA ALA A 157 24.94 -0.67 -27.70
C ALA A 157 25.18 -0.89 -29.19
N LYS A 158 24.32 -1.69 -29.87
CA LYS A 158 24.37 -1.86 -31.33
C LYS A 158 24.18 -0.54 -32.06
N PHE A 159 23.22 0.28 -31.65
CA PHE A 159 22.97 1.60 -32.24
C PHE A 159 24.19 2.52 -32.09
N GLN A 160 24.86 2.49 -30.93
CA GLN A 160 26.09 3.24 -30.69
C GLN A 160 27.35 2.57 -31.24
N LYS A 161 27.23 1.43 -31.92
CA LYS A 161 28.34 0.60 -32.45
C LYS A 161 29.34 0.15 -31.37
N ILE A 162 28.85 -0.03 -30.14
CA ILE A 162 29.61 -0.53 -28.99
C ILE A 162 29.43 -2.05 -28.92
N LYS A 163 30.53 -2.79 -28.77
CA LYS A 163 30.51 -4.24 -28.59
C LYS A 163 30.60 -4.54 -27.10
N LEU A 164 29.50 -4.98 -26.50
CA LEU A 164 29.44 -5.35 -25.08
C LEU A 164 29.69 -6.85 -24.89
N VAL A 165 30.53 -7.20 -23.91
CA VAL A 165 30.73 -8.57 -23.44
C VAL A 165 29.77 -8.87 -22.27
N GLU A 166 29.44 -10.13 -22.04
CA GLU A 166 28.46 -10.56 -21.03
C GLU A 166 28.77 -10.05 -19.62
N GLU A 167 30.05 -9.99 -19.24
CA GLU A 167 30.48 -9.44 -17.93
C GLU A 167 30.28 -7.92 -17.82
N GLU A 168 30.46 -7.18 -18.91
CA GLU A 168 30.19 -5.74 -18.97
C GLU A 168 28.68 -5.47 -18.87
N LEU A 169 27.87 -6.30 -19.52
CA LEU A 169 26.42 -6.26 -19.43
C LEU A 169 25.93 -6.49 -17.99
N LYS A 170 26.49 -7.48 -17.28
CA LYS A 170 26.18 -7.72 -15.86
C LYS A 170 26.57 -6.52 -14.99
N LYS A 171 27.71 -5.89 -15.25
CA LYS A 171 28.17 -4.70 -14.52
C LYS A 171 27.24 -3.50 -14.73
N ILE A 172 26.85 -3.24 -15.99
CA ILE A 172 25.89 -2.18 -16.33
C ILE A 172 24.56 -2.43 -15.62
N ILE A 173 24.05 -3.65 -15.64
CA ILE A 173 22.78 -3.99 -14.94
C ILE A 173 22.91 -3.81 -13.44
N LYS A 174 24.05 -4.17 -12.83
CA LYS A 174 24.30 -3.95 -11.40
C LYS A 174 24.33 -2.47 -11.05
N GLU A 175 24.98 -1.64 -11.88
CA GLU A 175 25.01 -0.19 -11.72
C GLU A 175 23.63 0.44 -11.97
N LEU A 176 22.90 -0.04 -12.96
CA LEU A 176 21.54 0.39 -13.27
C LEU A 176 20.60 0.01 -12.12
N LYS A 177 20.68 -1.21 -11.58
CA LYS A 177 19.97 -1.64 -10.38
C LYS A 177 20.38 -0.81 -9.16
N GLY A 178 21.65 -0.48 -8.99
CA GLY A 178 22.13 0.39 -7.91
C GLY A 178 21.62 1.83 -8.05
N THR A 179 21.55 2.34 -9.28
CA THR A 179 21.07 3.68 -9.61
C THR A 179 19.57 3.75 -9.50
N ILE A 180 18.84 2.76 -10.02
CA ILE A 180 17.42 2.55 -9.79
C ILE A 180 17.20 2.43 -8.29
N ARG A 181 17.92 1.60 -7.53
CA ARG A 181 17.81 1.57 -6.05
C ARG A 181 18.08 2.93 -5.41
N LYS A 182 18.98 3.76 -5.94
CA LYS A 182 19.15 5.15 -5.45
C LYS A 182 17.96 6.04 -5.80
N TYR A 183 17.37 5.91 -6.99
CA TYR A 183 16.18 6.66 -7.42
C TYR A 183 14.87 6.13 -6.82
N SER A 184 14.78 4.82 -6.57
CA SER A 184 13.75 4.10 -5.85
C SER A 184 13.92 4.29 -4.35
N ALA A 185 15.12 4.52 -3.82
CA ALA A 185 15.31 5.06 -2.48
C ALA A 185 14.95 6.55 -2.43
N LYS A 186 15.07 7.26 -3.56
CA LYS A 186 14.52 8.60 -3.78
C LYS A 186 13.01 8.63 -4.07
N LYS A 187 12.38 7.47 -4.23
CA LYS A 187 10.94 7.26 -4.44
C LYS A 187 10.31 6.45 -3.29
N ALA A 188 11.13 5.77 -2.51
CA ALA A 188 10.87 5.31 -1.15
C ALA A 188 11.22 6.42 -0.14
N SER A 189 11.84 7.52 -0.60
CA SER A 189 11.68 8.83 0.04
C SER A 189 10.39 9.53 -0.38
N ASP A 190 9.58 8.89 -1.24
CA ASP A 190 8.12 9.07 -1.32
C ASP A 190 7.40 7.87 -0.66
N ILE A 191 8.05 7.10 0.23
CA ILE A 191 7.52 7.09 1.59
C ILE A 191 7.98 8.46 2.10
N GLU A 192 7.18 9.47 1.75
CA GLU A 192 6.93 10.49 2.74
C GLU A 192 6.58 9.64 3.96
N SER A 193 7.37 9.72 5.02
CA SER A 193 6.87 9.23 6.29
C SER A 193 5.42 9.71 6.37
N LYS A 194 4.49 8.92 6.93
CA LYS A 194 3.09 9.36 7.10
C LYS A 194 3.01 10.80 7.69
N PHE A 195 4.10 11.26 8.29
CA PHE A 195 4.41 12.59 8.76
C PHE A 195 5.42 13.31 7.83
N GLU A 196 5.00 14.43 7.24
CA GLU A 196 5.87 15.37 6.55
C GLU A 196 7.09 15.70 7.44
N ASN A 197 8.32 15.60 6.91
CA ASN A 197 9.58 15.91 7.61
C ASN A 197 10.11 14.91 8.67
N MET A 198 9.78 13.61 8.66
CA MET A 198 10.59 12.63 9.41
C MET A 198 11.87 12.24 8.66
N ILE A 199 12.90 11.85 9.42
CA ILE A 199 14.17 11.32 8.94
C ILE A 199 14.35 9.91 9.51
N PHE A 200 14.59 8.95 8.63
CA PHE A 200 15.01 7.61 9.03
C PHE A 200 16.43 7.62 9.59
N VAL A 201 16.60 7.04 10.78
CA VAL A 201 17.87 6.84 11.44
C VAL A 201 18.08 5.34 11.56
N GLN A 202 19.13 4.85 10.89
CA GLN A 202 19.51 3.45 10.94
C GLN A 202 19.96 3.07 12.36
N GLY A 203 19.37 1.99 12.87
CA GLY A 203 19.74 1.35 14.11
C GLY A 203 21.11 0.66 14.03
N GLY A 204 21.44 -0.08 15.08
CA GLY A 204 22.72 -0.73 15.29
C GLY A 204 23.45 -0.17 16.51
N LYS A 205 24.76 -0.39 16.56
CA LYS A 205 25.61 0.01 17.68
C LYS A 205 26.12 1.42 17.51
N HIS A 206 25.80 2.27 18.47
CA HIS A 206 26.21 3.67 18.51
C HIS A 206 26.86 3.97 19.84
N GLN A 207 27.97 4.73 19.83
CA GLN A 207 28.60 5.21 21.07
C GLN A 207 28.14 6.65 21.35
N PRO A 208 27.21 6.88 22.29
CA PRO A 208 26.77 8.23 22.60
C PRO A 208 27.87 9.01 23.34
N SER A 209 27.93 10.33 23.16
CA SER A 209 28.94 11.19 23.79
C SER A 209 28.88 11.24 25.32
N PHE A 210 27.76 10.82 25.91
CA PHE A 210 27.52 10.83 27.36
C PHE A 210 27.79 9.48 28.05
N ALA A 211 28.14 8.42 27.30
CA ALA A 211 28.45 7.11 27.87
C ALA A 211 29.71 6.50 27.25
N ASN A 212 30.46 5.75 28.04
CA ASN A 212 31.70 5.10 27.57
C ASN A 212 31.44 3.76 26.84
N GLU A 213 30.19 3.28 26.87
CA GLU A 213 29.76 2.00 26.30
C GLU A 213 28.94 2.20 25.03
N GLU A 214 29.05 1.26 24.09
CA GLU A 214 28.17 1.22 22.92
C GLU A 214 26.74 0.86 23.35
N LYS A 215 25.77 1.54 22.73
CA LYS A 215 24.35 1.25 22.86
C LYS A 215 23.83 0.72 21.54
N GLU A 216 23.13 -0.40 21.59
CA GLU A 216 22.40 -0.92 20.45
C GLU A 216 21.00 -0.31 20.45
N VAL A 217 20.59 0.26 19.32
CA VAL A 217 19.26 0.86 19.13
C VAL A 217 18.63 0.31 17.86
N PHE A 218 17.30 0.31 17.81
CA PHE A 218 16.54 -0.10 16.63
C PHE A 218 16.53 0.99 15.56
N ASP A 219 16.09 0.62 14.36
CA ASP A 219 15.76 1.58 13.32
C ASP A 219 14.62 2.49 13.81
N ILE A 220 14.79 3.80 13.71
CA ILE A 220 13.79 4.77 14.16
C ILE A 220 13.56 5.86 13.11
N GLU A 221 12.40 6.51 13.18
CA GLU A 221 12.13 7.75 12.46
C GLU A 221 12.07 8.91 13.45
N VAL A 222 12.71 10.04 13.10
CA VAL A 222 12.80 11.23 13.96
C VAL A 222 12.36 12.45 13.18
N CYS A 223 11.53 13.31 13.78
CA CYS A 223 11.15 14.58 13.15
C CYS A 223 12.41 15.42 12.87
N LYS A 224 12.57 15.86 11.62
CA LYS A 224 13.67 16.75 11.18
C LYS A 224 13.66 18.09 11.91
N TYR A 225 12.47 18.55 12.30
CA TYR A 225 12.25 19.82 12.97
C TYR A 225 11.48 19.59 14.27
N PRO A 226 11.63 20.48 15.27
CA PRO A 226 10.73 20.49 16.42
C PRO A 226 9.26 20.60 15.97
N THR A 227 8.36 19.97 16.72
CA THR A 227 6.92 20.06 16.50
C THR A 227 6.48 21.53 16.43
N THR A 228 5.78 21.89 15.37
CA THR A 228 5.34 23.27 15.15
C THR A 228 4.04 23.57 15.89
N GLN A 229 3.75 24.85 16.12
CA GLN A 229 2.48 25.30 16.70
C GLN A 229 1.27 24.85 15.87
N LYS A 230 1.40 24.82 14.53
CA LYS A 230 0.36 24.30 13.64
C LYS A 230 0.08 22.81 13.90
N MET A 231 1.13 21.98 13.89
CA MET A 231 1.01 20.54 14.16
C MET A 231 0.39 20.26 15.53
N TRP A 232 0.82 21.01 16.55
CA TRP A 232 0.26 20.92 17.89
C TRP A 232 -1.23 21.26 17.90
N THR A 233 -1.62 22.41 17.33
CA THR A 233 -3.01 22.87 17.34
C THR A 233 -3.94 21.90 16.61
N GLU A 234 -3.47 21.29 15.51
CA GLU A 234 -4.22 20.27 14.77
C GLU A 234 -4.46 18.95 15.53
N VAL A 235 -3.79 18.74 16.66
CA VAL A 235 -3.90 17.51 17.48
C VAL A 235 -4.47 17.81 18.87
N MET A 236 -4.06 18.92 19.47
CA MET A 236 -4.40 19.30 20.85
C MET A 236 -5.49 20.38 20.93
N GLU A 237 -5.88 20.95 19.78
CA GLU A 237 -6.95 21.96 19.65
C GLU A 237 -6.73 23.24 20.48
N ASN A 238 -5.49 23.48 20.91
CA ASN A 238 -5.08 24.66 21.66
C ASN A 238 -3.67 25.11 21.25
N ASN A 239 -3.20 26.25 21.76
CA ASN A 239 -1.85 26.74 21.52
C ASN A 239 -1.35 27.57 22.73
N PRO A 240 -0.56 26.98 23.65
CA PRO A 240 -0.04 27.66 24.84
C PRO A 240 1.17 28.58 24.58
N SER A 241 1.75 28.58 23.37
CA SER A 241 2.98 29.34 23.07
C SER A 241 2.85 30.84 23.39
N GLU A 242 3.85 31.40 24.05
CA GLU A 242 4.03 32.85 24.17
C GLU A 242 4.37 33.48 22.80
N PHE A 243 5.25 32.85 22.01
CA PHE A 243 5.73 33.37 20.73
C PHE A 243 4.92 32.85 19.55
N LYS A 244 3.87 33.55 19.12
CA LYS A 244 2.96 33.04 18.08
C LYS A 244 3.56 32.93 16.67
N GLY A 245 3.23 31.82 15.99
CA GLY A 245 3.43 31.63 14.55
C GLY A 245 3.37 30.15 14.16
N ASP A 246 2.61 29.81 13.11
CA ASP A 246 2.31 28.44 12.69
C ASP A 246 3.53 27.54 12.51
N ASN A 247 4.60 28.09 11.93
CA ASN A 247 5.85 27.36 11.64
C ASN A 247 6.91 27.49 12.75
N LYS A 248 6.57 28.11 13.88
CA LYS A 248 7.46 28.17 15.05
C LYS A 248 7.30 26.90 15.88
N PRO A 249 8.34 26.47 16.61
CA PRO A 249 8.21 25.40 17.58
C PRO A 249 7.10 25.71 18.60
N ILE A 250 6.37 24.66 18.99
CA ILE A 250 5.54 24.72 20.19
C ILE A 250 6.43 24.92 21.43
N GLU A 251 5.99 25.74 22.36
CA GLU A 251 6.65 25.97 23.65
C GLU A 251 5.62 26.26 24.74
N SER A 252 6.08 26.43 25.99
CA SER A 252 5.22 26.56 27.18
C SER A 252 4.32 25.33 27.42
N ILE A 253 4.84 24.14 27.12
CA ILE A 253 4.21 22.85 27.42
C ILE A 253 5.01 22.10 28.48
N THR A 254 4.30 21.33 29.29
CA THR A 254 4.86 20.38 30.24
C THR A 254 5.29 19.09 29.54
N TRP A 255 6.15 18.32 30.19
CA TRP A 255 6.55 17.00 29.69
C TRP A 255 5.36 16.05 29.53
N TRP A 256 4.38 16.10 30.44
CA TRP A 256 3.16 15.28 30.37
C TRP A 256 2.29 15.63 29.16
N GLU A 257 2.15 16.91 28.83
CA GLU A 257 1.41 17.35 27.64
C GLU A 257 2.12 16.91 26.35
N ALA A 258 3.47 16.86 26.34
CA ALA A 258 4.21 16.32 25.20
C ALA A 258 3.92 14.83 24.98
N LEU A 259 3.85 14.02 26.04
CA LEU A 259 3.48 12.60 25.93
C LEU A 259 2.02 12.41 25.51
N GLU A 260 1.11 13.26 26.00
CA GLU A 260 -0.30 13.26 25.58
C GLU A 260 -0.42 13.57 24.08
N PHE A 261 0.33 14.58 23.59
CA PHE A 261 0.42 14.89 22.18
C PHE A 261 0.90 13.69 21.36
N CYS A 262 1.96 12.98 21.80
CA CYS A 262 2.43 11.79 21.11
C CYS A 262 1.36 10.70 21.01
N ASN A 263 0.61 10.44 22.08
CA ASN A 263 -0.47 9.47 22.07
C ASN A 263 -1.61 9.87 21.13
N LYS A 264 -2.08 11.12 21.20
CA LYS A 264 -3.13 11.61 20.29
C LYS A 264 -2.67 11.63 18.83
N LEU A 265 -1.39 11.92 18.61
CA LEU A 265 -0.79 11.82 17.29
C LEU A 265 -0.81 10.36 16.80
N SER A 266 -0.46 9.38 17.62
CA SER A 266 -0.61 7.96 17.25
C SER A 266 -2.07 7.64 16.87
N GLU A 267 -3.04 8.04 17.69
CA GLU A 267 -4.47 7.79 17.43
C GLU A 267 -4.95 8.42 16.12
N LYS A 268 -4.56 9.69 15.85
CA LYS A 268 -4.89 10.40 14.61
C LYS A 268 -4.43 9.66 13.36
N TYR A 269 -3.33 8.90 13.45
CA TYR A 269 -2.75 8.13 12.34
C TYR A 269 -3.06 6.62 12.41
N GLY A 270 -3.95 6.20 13.31
CA GLY A 270 -4.35 4.79 13.45
C GLY A 270 -3.25 3.90 14.04
N LEU A 271 -2.34 4.45 14.83
CA LEU A 271 -1.27 3.74 15.53
C LEU A 271 -1.63 3.55 17.02
N GLU A 272 -0.99 2.56 17.66
CA GLU A 272 -1.19 2.31 19.08
C GLU A 272 -0.51 3.38 19.96
N PRO A 273 -1.20 3.95 20.96
CA PRO A 273 -0.60 4.89 21.90
C PRO A 273 0.39 4.20 22.86
N VAL A 274 1.64 4.68 22.88
CA VAL A 274 2.77 4.09 23.62
C VAL A 274 2.71 4.40 25.11
N TYR A 275 2.31 5.60 25.51
CA TYR A 275 2.39 6.04 26.89
C TYR A 275 1.10 5.72 27.66
N ASP A 276 1.21 5.12 28.85
CA ASP A 276 0.10 5.02 29.79
C ASP A 276 0.22 6.16 30.83
N LEU A 277 -0.66 7.14 30.68
CA LEU A 277 -0.70 8.36 31.48
C LEU A 277 -1.76 8.31 32.60
N SER A 278 -2.35 7.15 32.87
CA SER A 278 -3.44 6.98 33.86
C SER A 278 -3.05 7.41 35.28
N LYS A 279 -1.76 7.34 35.62
CA LYS A 279 -1.19 7.75 36.91
C LYS A 279 -0.27 8.97 36.82
N SER A 280 -0.43 9.80 35.79
CA SER A 280 0.35 11.03 35.61
C SER A 280 0.24 12.00 36.79
N LYS A 281 -0.92 12.08 37.45
CA LYS A 281 -1.12 12.89 38.67
C LYS A 281 -0.29 12.42 39.88
N GLU A 282 0.08 11.14 39.90
CA GLU A 282 0.96 10.54 40.90
C GLU A 282 2.44 10.60 40.48
N GLY A 283 2.74 11.17 39.31
CA GLY A 283 4.09 11.23 38.75
C GLY A 283 4.57 9.92 38.13
N ILE A 284 3.67 8.97 37.86
CA ILE A 284 4.01 7.63 37.37
C ILE A 284 3.73 7.53 35.87
N LEU A 285 4.78 7.28 35.08
CA LEU A 285 4.69 6.94 33.65
C LEU A 285 4.89 5.43 33.47
N MET A 286 4.05 4.81 32.65
CA MET A 286 4.25 3.44 32.17
C MET A 286 4.27 3.42 30.63
N ILE A 287 4.98 2.44 30.06
CA ILE A 287 5.12 2.26 28.61
C ILE A 287 4.43 0.97 28.20
N LYS A 288 3.62 1.03 27.14
CA LYS A 288 2.99 -0.14 26.52
C LYS A 288 3.94 -0.73 25.48
N GLU A 289 4.48 -1.91 25.74
CA GLU A 289 5.34 -2.63 24.81
C GLU A 289 4.54 -3.39 23.75
N LEU A 290 5.25 -3.81 22.69
CA LEU A 290 4.72 -4.72 21.68
C LEU A 290 4.25 -6.03 22.35
N GLY A 291 2.94 -6.29 22.30
CA GLY A 291 2.30 -7.40 23.02
C GLY A 291 1.44 -6.97 24.23
N GLY A 292 1.36 -5.67 24.51
CA GLY A 292 0.40 -5.08 25.45
C GLY A 292 0.84 -5.08 26.91
N GLN A 293 2.07 -5.51 27.21
CA GLN A 293 2.63 -5.42 28.56
C GLN A 293 2.92 -3.96 28.92
N LYS A 294 2.73 -3.61 30.19
CA LYS A 294 3.00 -2.27 30.72
C LYS A 294 4.20 -2.32 31.65
N VAL A 295 5.23 -1.57 31.32
CA VAL A 295 6.51 -1.58 32.05
C VAL A 295 6.96 -0.16 32.39
N TYR A 296 7.89 -0.02 33.33
CA TYR A 296 8.47 1.29 33.65
C TYR A 296 9.44 1.75 32.55
N PRO A 297 9.64 3.06 32.36
CA PRO A 297 10.49 3.58 31.28
C PRO A 297 11.96 3.10 31.32
N ASP A 298 12.49 2.78 32.50
CA ASP A 298 13.85 2.30 32.70
C ASP A 298 14.08 0.84 32.32
N VAL A 299 12.99 0.08 32.14
CA VAL A 299 13.01 -1.33 31.71
C VAL A 299 12.36 -1.56 30.35
N ALA A 300 11.74 -0.53 29.76
CA ALA A 300 11.06 -0.64 28.48
C ALA A 300 12.02 -0.95 27.33
N ASN A 301 11.66 -1.95 26.53
CA ASN A 301 12.33 -2.29 25.29
C ASN A 301 11.56 -1.64 24.13
N PHE A 302 12.08 -0.49 23.67
CA PHE A 302 11.60 0.19 22.47
C PHE A 302 12.12 -0.47 21.23
#